data_AF-A0A523R417-F1
#
_entry.id   AF-A0A523R417-F1
#
_cell.length_a   1.000
_cell.length_b   1.000
_cell.length_c   1.000
_cell.angle_alpha   90.00
_cell.angle_beta   90.00
_cell.angle_gamma   90.00
#
_symmetry.space_group_name_H-M   'P 1'
#
loop_
_entity.id
_entity.type
_entity.pdbx_description
1 polymer ?
#
loop_
_entity_poly.entity_id
_entity_poly.type
_entity_poly.pdbx_seq_one_letter_code
_entity_poly.pdbx_strand_id
1 'polypeptide(L)'
;MSTRSKQRRLRNLLKLNPHCFWCDCPVILGTRNRYRKDHNPNPPNMATLDHVVSRNNKNWKKGMRNRIVLSCTECNNKRQAEETKMLPIEELWHRSGSYPYRDRRNDEES
;
A
#
# COMPACT_ATOMS: atom_id res chain seq x y z
N MET A 1 3.41 -5.30 -9.15
CA MET A 1 4.83 -4.89 -9.15
C MET A 1 5.68 -6.08 -8.69
N SER A 2 6.71 -6.49 -9.43
CA SER A 2 7.58 -7.59 -8.99
C SER A 2 8.33 -7.23 -7.70
N THR A 3 8.69 -8.25 -6.91
CA THR A 3 9.41 -8.09 -5.64
C THR A 3 10.75 -7.35 -5.81
N ARG A 4 11.49 -7.66 -6.89
CA ARG A 4 12.75 -6.98 -7.26
C ARG A 4 12.54 -5.51 -7.60
N SER A 5 11.50 -5.19 -8.38
CA SER A 5 11.18 -3.80 -8.74
C SER A 5 10.79 -2.96 -7.51
N LYS A 6 10.00 -3.55 -6.59
CA LYS A 6 9.66 -2.94 -5.30
C LYS A 6 10.91 -2.62 -4.47
N GLN A 7 11.81 -3.60 -4.31
CA GLN A 7 13.06 -3.42 -3.56
C GLN A 7 13.96 -2.34 -4.18
N ARG A 8 14.11 -2.33 -5.50
CA ARG A 8 14.90 -1.30 -6.20
C ARG A 8 14.34 0.09 -5.94
N ARG A 9 13.02 0.26 -6.05
CA ARG A 9 12.37 1.56 -5.82
C ARG A 9 12.51 2.03 -4.38
N LEU A 10 12.34 1.13 -3.43
CA LEU A 10 12.54 1.40 -2.01
C LEU A 10 13.96 1.88 -1.71
N ARG A 11 14.98 1.19 -2.24
CA ARG A 11 16.39 1.60 -2.09
C ARG A 11 16.67 2.97 -2.70
N ASN A 12 16.12 3.26 -3.88
CA ASN A 12 16.32 4.55 -4.53
C ASN A 12 15.70 5.69 -3.71
N LEU A 13 14.49 5.50 -3.16
CA LEU A 13 13.86 6.51 -2.31
C LEU A 13 14.62 6.71 -1.00
N LEU A 14 15.08 5.63 -0.37
CA LEU A 14 15.88 5.70 0.86
C LEU A 14 17.18 6.49 0.67
N LYS A 15 17.84 6.35 -0.49
CA LYS A 15 19.04 7.12 -0.83
C LYS A 15 18.77 8.62 -0.97
N LEU A 16 17.56 8.99 -1.40
CA LEU A 16 17.16 10.39 -1.58
C LEU A 16 16.73 11.03 -0.26
N ASN A 17 15.91 10.32 0.52
CA ASN A 17 15.49 10.74 1.85
C ASN A 17 15.19 9.49 2.69
N PRO A 18 15.97 9.20 3.76
CA PRO A 18 15.77 8.03 4.60
C PRO A 18 14.66 8.20 5.65
N HIS A 19 13.81 9.21 5.53
CA HIS A 19 12.72 9.49 6.47
C HIS A 19 11.35 9.14 5.90
N CYS A 20 10.40 8.82 6.78
CA CYS A 20 9.02 8.63 6.41
C CYS A 20 8.42 9.94 5.91
N PHE A 21 7.77 9.93 4.75
CA PHE A 21 7.11 11.10 4.19
C PHE A 21 6.01 11.71 5.09
N TRP A 22 5.43 10.94 6.00
CA TRP A 22 4.27 11.34 6.80
C TRP A 22 4.62 11.85 8.20
N CYS A 23 5.55 11.20 8.89
CA CYS A 23 5.94 11.55 10.26
C CYS A 23 7.41 11.94 10.40
N ASP A 24 8.15 11.97 9.29
CA ASP A 24 9.58 12.30 9.22
C ASP A 24 10.50 11.40 10.06
N CYS A 25 10.01 10.27 10.59
CA CYS A 25 10.86 9.35 11.35
C CYS A 25 11.87 8.63 10.43
N PRO A 26 13.11 8.38 10.87
CA PRO A 26 14.06 7.57 10.11
C PRO A 26 13.52 6.15 9.91
N VAL A 27 13.61 5.62 8.68
CA VAL A 27 13.13 4.27 8.36
C VAL A 27 14.26 3.27 8.14
N ILE A 28 13.97 2.00 8.41
CA ILE A 28 14.95 0.91 8.27
C ILE A 28 14.54 -0.08 7.17
N LEU A 29 15.52 -0.57 6.40
CA LEU A 29 15.28 -1.62 5.42
C LEU A 29 15.09 -2.96 6.12
N GLY A 30 13.86 -3.49 6.10
CA GLY A 30 13.58 -4.84 6.53
C GLY A 30 14.25 -5.87 5.61
N THR A 31 15.01 -6.80 6.18
CA THR A 31 15.42 -8.01 5.46
C THR A 31 14.31 -9.03 5.56
N ARG A 32 13.76 -9.43 4.39
CA ARG A 32 12.60 -10.33 4.28
C ARG A 32 12.76 -11.67 5.03
N ASN A 33 14.00 -12.09 5.28
CA ASN A 33 14.33 -13.35 5.93
C ASN A 33 14.47 -13.26 7.45
N ARG A 34 14.81 -12.10 8.03
CA ARG A 34 15.03 -12.01 9.49
C ARG A 34 13.71 -11.97 10.25
N TYR A 35 12.74 -11.22 9.78
CA TYR A 35 11.49 -11.00 10.54
C TYR A 35 10.41 -12.05 10.29
N ARG A 36 10.49 -12.82 9.19
CA ARG A 36 9.50 -13.87 8.88
C ARG A 36 9.75 -15.20 9.57
N LYS A 37 11.00 -15.50 9.97
CA LYS A 37 11.33 -16.77 10.63
C LYS A 37 10.87 -16.81 12.09
N ASP A 38 10.81 -15.66 12.74
CA ASP A 38 10.64 -15.59 14.20
C ASP A 38 9.24 -15.15 14.62
N HIS A 39 8.25 -15.12 13.71
CA HIS A 39 6.91 -14.56 13.94
C HIS A 39 6.87 -13.12 14.49
N ASN A 40 8.02 -12.43 14.50
CA ASN A 40 8.12 -11.09 15.04
C ASN A 40 7.40 -10.11 14.13
N PRO A 41 6.55 -9.21 14.68
CA PRO A 41 5.93 -8.16 13.90
C PRO A 41 7.02 -7.30 13.26
N ASN A 42 6.72 -6.78 12.06
CA ASN A 42 7.63 -5.85 11.42
C ASN A 42 7.83 -4.63 12.34
N PRO A 43 9.06 -4.09 12.46
CA PRO A 43 9.28 -2.90 13.26
C PRO A 43 8.45 -1.72 12.73
N PRO A 44 7.96 -0.83 13.61
CA PRO A 44 7.06 0.26 13.22
C PRO A 44 7.68 1.21 12.20
N ASN A 45 9.00 1.44 12.31
CA ASN A 45 9.80 2.24 11.39
C ASN A 45 10.35 1.45 10.18
N MET A 46 9.87 0.24 9.91
CA MET A 46 10.27 -0.49 8.71
C MET A 46 9.82 0.26 7.44
N ALA A 47 10.76 0.45 6.52
CA ALA A 47 10.55 1.13 5.26
C ALA A 47 9.55 0.40 4.35
N THR A 48 8.54 1.12 3.92
CA THR A 48 7.51 0.66 2.97
C THR A 48 7.35 1.67 1.83
N LEU A 49 6.66 1.25 0.76
CA LEU A 49 6.28 2.13 -0.33
C LEU A 49 4.80 2.46 -0.17
N ASP A 50 4.49 3.74 -0.24
CA ASP A 50 3.12 4.24 -0.16
C ASP A 50 2.85 5.21 -1.33
N HIS A 51 1.58 5.43 -1.62
CA HIS A 51 1.15 6.41 -2.60
C HIS A 51 0.61 7.64 -1.87
N VAL A 52 1.04 8.84 -2.26
CA VAL A 52 0.53 10.10 -1.67
C VAL A 52 -1.00 10.17 -1.76
N VAL A 53 -1.54 9.73 -2.90
CA VAL A 53 -2.96 9.49 -3.10
C VAL A 53 -3.13 7.99 -3.27
N SER A 54 -3.75 7.33 -2.30
CA SER A 54 -3.95 5.89 -2.37
C SER A 54 -5.00 5.52 -3.42
N ARG A 55 -5.06 4.22 -3.75
CA ARG A 55 -6.11 3.66 -4.59
C ARG A 55 -7.49 3.70 -3.91
N ASN A 56 -7.53 3.80 -2.59
CA ASN A 56 -8.77 3.86 -1.79
C ASN A 56 -9.28 5.31 -1.64
N ASN A 57 -8.49 6.30 -2.04
CA ASN A 57 -8.96 7.67 -2.08
C ASN A 57 -10.14 7.81 -3.08
N LYS A 58 -11.20 8.52 -2.69
CA LYS A 58 -12.36 8.81 -3.55
C LYS A 58 -12.01 9.60 -4.82
N ASN A 59 -10.96 10.40 -4.76
CA ASN A 59 -10.48 11.21 -5.88
C ASN A 59 -9.50 10.44 -6.79
N TRP A 60 -9.23 9.17 -6.50
CA TRP A 60 -8.33 8.36 -7.30
C TRP A 60 -8.93 8.05 -8.67
N LYS A 61 -8.21 8.35 -9.75
CA LYS A 61 -8.59 8.02 -11.13
C LYS A 61 -7.58 7.04 -11.73
N LYS A 62 -8.08 6.02 -12.45
CA LYS A 62 -7.24 5.09 -13.20
C LYS A 62 -6.39 5.88 -14.23
N GLY A 63 -5.08 5.64 -14.24
CA GLY A 63 -4.14 6.35 -15.12
C GLY A 63 -3.50 7.60 -14.51
N MET A 64 -3.95 8.07 -13.33
CA MET A 64 -3.29 9.17 -12.63
C MET A 64 -1.87 8.76 -12.20
N ARG A 65 -0.88 9.60 -12.51
CA ARG A 65 0.50 9.40 -12.04
C ARG A 65 0.56 9.63 -10.52
N ASN A 66 0.33 8.57 -9.76
CA ASN A 66 0.47 8.63 -8.31
C ASN A 66 1.95 8.67 -7.92
N ARG A 67 2.32 9.72 -7.18
CA ARG A 67 3.65 9.84 -6.58
C ARG A 67 3.81 8.76 -5.52
N ILE A 68 4.81 7.90 -5.73
CA ILE A 68 5.23 6.89 -4.74
C ILE A 68 6.24 7.54 -3.80
N VAL A 69 6.02 7.38 -2.50
CA VAL A 69 6.85 7.91 -1.43
C VAL A 69 7.33 6.80 -0.50
N LEU A 70 8.34 7.13 0.30
CA LEU A 70 8.83 6.28 1.38
C LEU A 70 7.98 6.51 2.63
N SER A 71 7.55 5.45 3.30
CA SER A 71 6.80 5.56 4.55
C SER A 71 7.18 4.48 5.55
N CYS A 72 7.05 4.77 6.84
CA CYS A 72 7.14 3.73 7.86
C CYS A 72 5.90 2.82 7.82
N THR A 73 6.04 1.61 8.35
CA THR A 73 4.96 0.61 8.35
C THR A 73 3.76 1.10 9.15
N GLU A 74 4.00 1.78 10.27
CA GLU A 74 2.94 2.33 11.12
C GLU A 74 2.08 3.36 10.38
N CYS A 75 2.68 4.39 9.77
CA CYS A 75 1.94 5.39 9.02
C CYS A 75 1.21 4.80 7.80
N ASN A 76 1.86 3.88 7.08
CA ASN A 76 1.25 3.21 5.94
C ASN A 76 -0.01 2.42 6.37
N ASN A 77 0.08 1.64 7.45
CA ASN A 77 -1.04 0.87 7.98
C ASN A 77 -2.15 1.77 8.52
N LYS A 78 -1.80 2.81 9.28
CA LYS A 78 -2.77 3.76 9.85
C LYS A 78 -3.58 4.44 8.74
N ARG A 79 -2.90 4.97 7.72
CA ARG A 79 -3.57 5.61 6.57
C ARG A 79 -4.44 4.63 5.80
N GLN A 80 -3.95 3.42 5.52
CA GLN A 80 -4.76 2.41 4.85
C GLN A 80 -6.01 2.05 5.67
N ALA A 81 -5.90 1.94 6.99
CA ALA A 81 -7.03 1.67 7.86
C ALA A 81 -8.04 2.83 7.85
N GLU A 82 -7.57 4.07 7.94
CA GLU A 82 -8.42 5.28 7.87
C GLU A 82 -9.14 5.38 6.52
N GLU A 83 -8.44 5.20 5.42
CA GLU A 83 -9.02 5.24 4.08
C GLU A 83 -10.01 4.09 3.83
N THR A 84 -9.71 2.91 4.35
CA THR A 84 -10.61 1.74 4.24
C THR A 84 -11.90 1.96 5.04
N LYS A 85 -11.82 2.57 6.23
CA LYS A 85 -13.00 2.93 7.03
C LYS A 85 -13.93 3.93 6.35
N MET A 86 -13.40 4.76 5.44
CA MET A 86 -14.20 5.75 4.69
C MET A 86 -14.92 5.15 3.48
N LEU A 87 -14.62 3.91 3.09
CA LEU A 87 -15.23 3.26 1.95
C LEU A 87 -16.30 2.26 2.39
N PRO A 88 -17.47 2.23 1.72
CA PRO A 88 -18.41 1.13 1.84
C PRO A 88 -17.74 -0.21 1.50
N ILE A 89 -18.20 -1.29 2.13
CA ILE A 89 -17.66 -2.64 1.94
C ILE A 89 -17.78 -3.08 0.46
N GLU A 90 -18.85 -2.67 -0.20
CA GLU A 90 -19.13 -2.95 -1.62
C GLU A 90 -18.07 -2.30 -2.53
N GLU A 91 -17.65 -1.08 -2.21
CA GLU A 91 -16.62 -0.36 -2.97
C GLU A 91 -15.23 -0.99 -2.74
N LEU A 92 -14.97 -1.50 -1.54
CA LEU A 92 -13.77 -2.28 -1.25
C LEU A 92 -13.72 -3.58 -2.06
N TRP A 93 -14.85 -4.29 -2.18
CA TRP A 93 -14.97 -5.48 -3.03
C TRP A 93 -14.75 -5.14 -4.51
N HIS A 94 -15.42 -4.10 -5.01
CA HIS A 94 -15.24 -3.63 -6.40
C HIS A 94 -13.78 -3.26 -6.71
N ARG A 95 -13.09 -2.55 -5.79
CA ARG A 95 -11.68 -2.17 -5.98
C ARG A 95 -10.69 -3.33 -5.84
N SER A 96 -10.98 -4.28 -4.96
CA SER A 96 -10.13 -5.45 -4.72
C SER A 96 -10.33 -6.56 -5.76
N GLY A 97 -11.45 -6.56 -6.49
CA GLY A 97 -11.84 -7.66 -7.38
C GLY A 97 -12.12 -8.96 -6.61
N SER A 98 -12.56 -8.84 -5.34
CA SER A 98 -12.82 -9.97 -4.44
C SER A 98 -14.32 -10.07 -4.11
N TYR A 99 -14.77 -11.29 -3.76
CA TYR A 99 -16.18 -11.65 -3.58
C TYR A 99 -16.88 -10.92 -2.40
N PRO A 100 -18.21 -10.64 -2.51
CA PRO A 100 -19.03 -10.79 -3.71
C PRO A 100 -18.89 -9.59 -4.62
N TYR A 101 -18.03 -9.72 -5.63
CA TYR A 101 -18.16 -8.97 -6.86
C TYR A 101 -18.64 -9.95 -7.94
N ARG A 102 -19.97 -9.97 -8.20
CA ARG A 102 -20.56 -10.56 -9.41
C ARG A 102 -20.76 -9.42 -10.41
N ASP A 103 -20.09 -9.49 -11.56
CA ASP A 103 -20.42 -8.64 -12.71
C ASP A 103 -21.62 -9.27 -13.43
N ARG A 104 -22.84 -8.76 -13.17
CA ARG A 104 -24.10 -9.27 -13.79
C ARG A 104 -24.24 -8.96 -15.28
N ARG A 105 -23.29 -8.29 -15.93
CA ARG A 105 -23.40 -8.03 -17.38
C ARG A 105 -23.23 -9.29 -18.25
N ASN A 106 -22.93 -10.44 -17.64
CA ASN A 106 -22.90 -11.75 -18.31
C ASN A 106 -24.04 -12.69 -17.88
N ASP A 107 -25.03 -12.23 -17.11
CA ASP A 107 -26.19 -13.07 -16.75
C ASP A 107 -27.40 -12.86 -17.71
N GLU A 108 -27.22 -12.14 -18.83
CA GLU A 108 -28.25 -11.87 -19.87
C GLU A 108 -27.99 -12.57 -21.22
N GLU A 109 -27.22 -13.67 -21.25
CA GLU A 109 -27.33 -14.66 -22.32
C GLU A 109 -27.91 -15.96 -21.71
N SER A 110 -29.19 -15.87 -21.33
CA SER A 110 -30.07 -17.04 -21.10
C SER A 110 -30.65 -17.53 -22.41
#